data_AF-A0A4Y2LBY1-F1
#
_entry.id   AF-A0A4Y2LBY1-F1
#
_cell.length_a   1.000
_cell.length_b   1.000
_cell.length_c   1.000
_cell.angle_alpha   90.00
_cell.angle_beta   90.00
_cell.angle_gamma   90.00
#
_symmetry.space_group_name_H-M   'P 1'
#
loop_
_entity.id
_entity.type
_entity.pdbx_description
1 polymer ?
#
loop_
_entity_poly.entity_id
_entity_poly.type
_entity_poly.pdbx_seq_one_letter_code
_entity_poly.pdbx_strand_id
1 'polypeptide(L)'
;VYKTVYKPYLGKNSFTFFPVLLRPKSRGTVRLNSNDPYEYPLIDFNLFQYEEDLDKVVDIMKQCVNIVSNTSAFEKIGAEMFTIKVPGCEKYDIYSDNYLGCVARNYPINVYHPSGTCKMGDEDDETTVVDPELK
;
A
#
# COMPACT_ATOMS: atom_id res chain seq x y z
N VAL A 1 15.13 -7.79 0.54
CA VAL A 1 13.93 -8.40 1.14
C VAL A 1 13.84 -9.92 0.93
N TYR A 2 13.65 -10.44 -0.29
CA TYR A 2 13.43 -11.89 -0.52
C TYR A 2 14.41 -12.81 0.22
N LYS A 3 15.72 -12.64 0.00
CA LYS A 3 16.76 -13.49 0.59
C LYS A 3 16.77 -13.49 2.13
N THR A 4 16.40 -12.36 2.73
CA THR A 4 16.45 -12.15 4.19
C THR A 4 15.17 -12.60 4.87
N VAL A 5 14.02 -12.16 4.34
CA VAL A 5 12.72 -12.31 5.00
C VAL A 5 12.00 -13.59 4.54
N TYR A 6 11.99 -13.89 3.24
CA TYR A 6 11.14 -14.94 2.67
C TYR A 6 11.87 -16.26 2.45
N LYS A 7 13.14 -16.23 2.00
CA LYS A 7 13.94 -17.44 1.74
C LYS A 7 14.01 -18.40 2.93
N PRO A 8 14.12 -17.96 4.20
CA PRO A 8 14.13 -18.87 5.36
C PRO A 8 12.84 -19.67 5.57
N TYR A 9 11.73 -19.25 4.96
CA TYR A 9 10.43 -19.91 5.04
C TYR A 9 10.10 -20.73 3.79
N LEU A 10 11.03 -20.86 2.84
CA LEU A 10 10.81 -21.63 1.62
C LEU A 10 10.49 -23.10 1.95
N GLY A 11 9.45 -23.64 1.32
CA GLY A 11 8.96 -25.00 1.57
C GLY A 11 8.03 -25.13 2.79
N LYS A 12 7.74 -24.03 3.51
CA LYS A 12 6.71 -24.00 4.55
C LYS A 12 5.38 -23.51 3.97
N ASN A 13 4.27 -23.93 4.59
CA ASN A 13 2.96 -23.35 4.31
C ASN A 13 2.92 -21.91 4.83
N SER A 14 2.44 -20.98 4.02
CA SER A 14 2.35 -19.56 4.36
C SER A 14 1.05 -18.96 3.85
N PHE A 15 0.57 -17.93 4.53
CA PHE A 15 -0.52 -17.07 4.08
C PHE A 15 -0.04 -15.62 4.11
N THR A 16 -0.79 -14.72 3.49
CA THR A 16 -0.49 -13.28 3.49
C THR A 16 -1.80 -12.51 3.48
N PHE A 17 -1.90 -11.51 4.36
CA PHE A 17 -2.93 -10.50 4.24
C PHE A 17 -2.48 -9.43 3.25
N PHE A 18 -3.38 -9.04 2.34
CA PHE A 18 -3.21 -7.88 1.47
C PHE A 18 -4.15 -6.76 1.94
N PRO A 19 -3.76 -5.99 2.98
CA PRO A 19 -4.55 -4.85 3.41
C PRO A 19 -4.51 -3.75 2.33
N VAL A 20 -5.69 -3.23 1.97
CA VAL A 20 -5.83 -2.21 0.92
C VAL A 20 -6.57 -1.00 1.48
N LEU A 21 -5.96 0.18 1.37
CA LEU A 21 -6.63 1.45 1.63
C LEU A 21 -7.53 1.79 0.43
N LEU A 22 -8.84 1.60 0.58
CA LEU A 22 -9.80 1.70 -0.53
C LEU A 22 -10.11 3.14 -0.97
N ARG A 23 -9.98 4.10 -0.05
CA ARG A 23 -10.27 5.52 -0.30
C ARG A 23 -9.14 6.37 0.26
N PRO A 24 -7.94 6.32 -0.36
CA PRO A 24 -6.84 7.18 0.04
C PRO A 24 -7.24 8.64 -0.14
N LYS A 25 -6.70 9.52 0.69
CA LYS A 25 -6.81 10.97 0.56
C LYS A 25 -5.76 11.52 -0.40
N SER A 26 -4.57 10.93 -0.37
CA SER A 26 -3.45 11.26 -1.26
C SER A 26 -3.83 11.05 -2.73
N ARG A 27 -3.29 11.89 -3.61
CA ARG A 27 -3.54 11.85 -5.06
C ARG A 27 -2.22 11.93 -5.82
N GLY A 28 -2.07 11.04 -6.79
CA GLY A 28 -0.93 11.03 -7.71
C GLY A 28 -1.24 11.72 -9.03
N THR A 29 -0.24 11.81 -9.90
CA THR A 29 -0.34 12.37 -11.25
C THR A 29 0.37 11.50 -12.28
N VAL A 30 -0.11 11.57 -13.52
CA VAL A 30 0.58 11.07 -14.71
C VAL A 30 0.61 12.22 -15.71
N ARG A 31 1.81 12.58 -16.17
CA ARG A 31 2.01 13.75 -17.06
C ARG A 31 2.93 13.38 -18.21
N LEU A 32 2.72 14.02 -19.36
CA LEU A 32 3.66 13.92 -20.47
C LEU A 32 5.02 14.48 -20.05
N ASN A 33 6.09 13.78 -20.40
CA ASN A 33 7.46 14.27 -20.22
C ASN A 33 7.88 15.18 -21.38
N SER A 34 7.41 14.87 -22.59
CA SER A 34 7.66 15.62 -23.82
C SER A 34 6.50 15.44 -24.80
N ASN A 35 6.68 15.97 -26.02
CA ASN A 35 5.75 15.77 -27.14
C ASN A 35 6.04 14.49 -27.95
N ASP A 36 7.08 13.72 -27.63
CA ASP A 36 7.37 12.43 -28.27
C ASP A 36 6.53 11.32 -27.59
N PRO A 37 5.61 10.64 -28.31
CA PRO A 37 4.79 9.58 -27.73
C PRO A 37 5.57 8.32 -27.33
N TYR A 38 6.85 8.19 -27.74
CA TYR A 38 7.71 7.07 -27.35
C TYR A 38 8.51 7.34 -26.07
N GLU A 39 8.52 8.59 -25.57
CA GLU A 39 9.11 8.90 -24.29
C GLU A 39 8.20 8.49 -23.12
N TYR A 40 8.81 7.95 -22.07
CA TYR A 40 8.06 7.55 -20.88
C TYR A 40 7.43 8.77 -20.17
N PRO A 41 6.18 8.65 -19.68
CA PRO A 41 5.55 9.72 -18.93
C PRO A 41 6.18 9.89 -17.54
N LEU A 42 5.95 11.06 -16.95
CA LEU A 42 6.24 11.32 -15.55
C LEU A 42 5.08 10.76 -14.71
N ILE A 43 5.38 9.80 -13.84
CA ILE A 43 4.40 9.18 -12.92
C ILE A 43 4.81 9.48 -11.48
N ASP A 44 3.92 10.11 -10.74
CA ASP A 44 4.08 10.35 -9.32
C ASP A 44 2.87 9.78 -8.57
N PHE A 45 3.07 8.74 -7.77
CA PHE A 45 2.00 8.17 -6.96
C PHE A 45 1.63 9.06 -5.76
N ASN A 46 2.59 9.86 -5.30
CA ASN A 46 2.43 10.75 -4.14
C ASN A 46 1.83 10.03 -2.93
N LEU A 47 2.30 8.80 -2.67
CA LEU A 47 1.81 7.96 -1.58
C LEU A 47 2.07 8.64 -0.24
N PHE A 48 1.08 8.63 0.64
CA PHE A 48 1.18 9.17 1.99
C PHE A 48 1.50 10.67 2.03
N GLN A 49 1.11 11.44 1.01
CA GLN A 49 1.12 12.91 1.07
C GLN A 49 0.38 13.41 2.32
N TYR A 50 -0.73 12.75 2.66
CA TYR A 50 -1.44 12.96 3.91
C TYR A 50 -1.09 11.84 4.88
N GLU A 51 -0.56 12.21 6.05
CA GLU A 51 -0.17 11.25 7.10
C GLU A 51 -1.36 10.37 7.55
N GLU A 52 -2.58 10.90 7.46
CA GLU A 52 -3.83 10.18 7.73
C GLU A 52 -3.97 8.86 6.93
N ASP A 53 -3.46 8.81 5.69
CA ASP A 53 -3.48 7.58 4.89
C ASP A 53 -2.51 6.54 5.46
N LEU A 54 -1.35 6.98 5.96
CA LEU A 54 -0.39 6.09 6.58
C LEU A 54 -0.91 5.55 7.91
N ASP A 55 -1.48 6.41 8.74
CA ASP A 55 -2.06 6.02 10.02
C ASP A 55 -3.10 4.91 9.84
N LYS A 56 -4.00 5.07 8.85
CA LYS A 56 -4.98 4.04 8.48
C LYS A 56 -4.33 2.74 8.03
N VAL A 57 -3.27 2.80 7.24
CA VAL A 57 -2.54 1.60 6.81
C VAL A 57 -1.88 0.90 8.00
N VAL A 58 -1.24 1.65 8.90
CA VAL A 58 -0.65 1.10 10.13
C VAL A 58 -1.72 0.43 10.99
N ASP A 59 -2.87 1.06 11.17
CA ASP A 59 -3.99 0.49 11.92
C ASP A 59 -4.51 -0.81 11.33
N ILE A 60 -4.66 -0.89 10.00
CA ILE A 60 -5.09 -2.13 9.33
C ILE A 60 -4.00 -3.21 9.49
N MET A 61 -2.72 -2.87 9.36
CA MET A 61 -1.63 -3.84 9.58
C MET A 61 -1.63 -4.36 11.03
N LYS A 62 -1.89 -3.51 12.02
CA LYS A 62 -2.03 -3.93 13.44
C LYS A 62 -3.18 -4.91 13.60
N GLN A 63 -4.31 -4.67 12.93
CA GLN A 63 -5.42 -5.63 12.95
C GLN A 63 -5.02 -6.97 12.34
N CYS A 64 -4.26 -7.00 11.24
CA CYS A 64 -3.73 -8.24 10.68
C CYS A 64 -2.84 -9.00 11.69
N VAL A 65 -1.92 -8.32 12.38
CA VAL A 65 -1.09 -8.93 13.44
C VAL A 65 -1.98 -9.47 14.56
N ASN A 66 -2.95 -8.68 15.03
CA ASN A 66 -3.87 -9.08 16.09
C ASN A 66 -4.72 -10.31 15.72
N ILE A 67 -5.17 -10.40 14.46
CA ILE A 67 -5.93 -11.56 13.97
C ILE A 67 -5.11 -12.84 14.10
N VAL A 68 -3.82 -12.82 13.74
CA VAL A 68 -2.97 -14.01 13.83
C VAL A 68 -2.61 -14.33 15.28
N SER A 69 -2.19 -13.31 16.04
CA SER A 69 -1.64 -13.53 17.39
C SER A 69 -2.67 -13.79 18.47
N ASN A 70 -3.91 -13.31 18.31
CA ASN A 70 -4.89 -13.26 19.41
C ASN A 70 -6.24 -13.93 19.08
N THR A 71 -6.37 -14.65 17.96
CA THR A 71 -7.61 -15.37 17.63
C THR A 71 -7.45 -16.88 17.71
N SER A 72 -8.46 -17.55 18.27
CA SER A 72 -8.47 -19.01 18.38
C SER A 72 -8.48 -19.73 17.03
N ALA A 73 -8.94 -19.07 15.96
CA ALA A 73 -8.95 -19.64 14.62
C ALA A 73 -7.53 -19.83 14.07
N PHE A 74 -6.67 -18.81 14.22
CA PHE A 74 -5.26 -18.87 13.81
C PHE A 74 -4.42 -19.71 14.78
N GLU A 75 -4.73 -19.66 16.08
CA GLU A 75 -4.12 -20.54 17.08
C GLU A 75 -4.35 -22.03 16.75
N LYS A 76 -5.58 -22.43 16.40
CA LYS A 76 -5.93 -23.83 16.06
C LYS A 76 -5.15 -24.41 14.89
N ILE A 77 -4.69 -23.57 13.97
CA ILE A 77 -3.89 -24.00 12.82
C ILE A 77 -2.39 -23.82 13.04
N GLY A 78 -1.97 -23.39 14.25
CA GLY A 78 -0.57 -23.16 14.58
C GLY A 78 0.07 -22.05 13.72
N ALA A 79 -0.71 -21.05 13.33
CA ALA A 79 -0.20 -19.94 12.53
C ALA A 79 0.64 -18.99 13.38
N GLU A 80 1.77 -18.56 12.84
CA GLU A 80 2.70 -17.64 13.49
C GLU A 80 3.04 -16.47 12.58
N MET A 81 3.21 -15.29 13.17
CA MET A 81 3.73 -14.12 12.47
C MET A 81 5.23 -14.31 12.19
N PHE A 82 5.71 -13.79 11.05
CA PHE A 82 7.15 -13.80 10.75
C PHE A 82 7.94 -13.01 11.80
N THR A 83 9.15 -13.45 12.14
CA THR A 83 9.94 -12.82 13.22
C THR A 83 11.16 -12.06 12.70
N ILE A 84 11.46 -12.19 11.41
CA ILE A 84 12.57 -11.49 10.76
C ILE A 84 12.10 -10.08 10.36
N LYS A 85 12.77 -9.06 10.91
CA LYS A 85 12.51 -7.65 10.56
C LYS A 85 12.84 -7.40 9.08
N VAL A 86 12.00 -6.62 8.41
CA VAL A 86 12.23 -6.25 7.01
C VAL A 86 13.43 -5.28 6.92
N PRO A 87 14.31 -5.41 5.90
CA PRO A 87 15.45 -4.51 5.73
C PRO A 87 15.07 -3.03 5.69
N GLY A 88 15.83 -2.17 6.37
CA GLY A 88 15.57 -0.74 6.49
C GLY A 88 14.69 -0.34 7.69
N CYS A 89 14.06 -1.30 8.36
CA CYS A 89 13.18 -1.07 9.52
C CYS A 89 13.67 -1.75 10.80
N GLU A 90 14.91 -2.24 10.84
CA GLU A 90 15.47 -3.07 11.92
C GLU A 90 15.54 -2.34 13.27
N LYS A 91 15.66 -1.01 13.23
CA LYS A 91 15.77 -0.14 14.41
C LYS A 91 14.49 -0.06 15.23
N TYR A 92 13.34 -0.45 14.68
CA TYR A 92 12.05 -0.42 15.35
C TYR A 92 11.67 -1.80 15.88
N ASP A 93 10.97 -1.87 17.00
CA ASP A 93 10.47 -3.14 17.53
C ASP A 93 9.49 -3.78 16.55
N ILE A 94 9.61 -5.10 16.35
CA ILE A 94 8.80 -5.79 15.35
C ILE A 94 7.31 -5.63 15.67
N TYR A 95 6.52 -5.27 14.67
CA TYR A 95 5.08 -4.99 14.78
C TYR A 95 4.68 -3.78 15.64
N SER A 96 5.62 -2.95 16.10
CA SER A 96 5.31 -1.63 16.64
C SER A 96 4.76 -0.69 15.54
N ASP A 97 4.03 0.35 15.94
CA ASP A 97 3.48 1.35 15.01
C ASP A 97 4.58 1.96 14.13
N ASN A 98 5.75 2.25 14.71
CA ASN A 98 6.90 2.76 13.97
C ASN A 98 7.47 1.73 12.97
N TYR A 99 7.50 0.45 13.33
CA TYR A 99 7.94 -0.60 12.42
C TYR A 99 6.96 -0.76 11.26
N LEU A 100 5.66 -0.80 11.53
CA LEU A 100 4.61 -0.95 10.52
C LEU A 100 4.58 0.26 9.59
N GLY A 101 4.70 1.48 10.12
CA GLY A 101 4.80 2.70 9.31
C GLY A 101 6.06 2.73 8.44
N CYS A 102 7.19 2.23 8.96
CA CYS A 102 8.40 2.05 8.16
C CYS A 102 8.21 1.05 7.01
N VAL A 103 7.57 -0.09 7.28
CA VAL A 103 7.27 -1.10 6.26
C VAL A 103 6.35 -0.53 5.18
N ALA A 104 5.28 0.16 5.57
CA ALA A 104 4.33 0.76 4.63
C ALA A 104 4.97 1.79 3.70
N ARG A 105 5.91 2.61 4.20
CA ARG A 105 6.64 3.60 3.39
C ARG A 105 7.68 2.98 2.45
N ASN A 106 8.41 1.95 2.90
CA ASN A 106 9.52 1.38 2.13
C ASN A 106 9.10 0.28 1.16
N TYR A 107 7.98 -0.40 1.45
CA TYR A 107 7.51 -1.53 0.66
C TYR A 107 6.02 -1.42 0.28
N PRO A 108 5.59 -0.28 -0.29
CA PRO A 108 4.22 -0.17 -0.78
C PRO A 108 4.00 -1.11 -1.96
N ILE A 109 2.83 -1.72 -2.01
CA ILE A 109 2.36 -2.51 -3.15
C ILE A 109 1.11 -1.82 -3.68
N ASN A 110 1.12 -1.47 -4.97
CA ASN A 110 -0.10 -1.06 -5.65
C ASN A 110 -0.89 -2.31 -6.07
N VAL A 111 -2.22 -2.23 -6.02
CA VAL A 111 -3.13 -3.32 -6.43
C VAL A 111 -3.69 -3.11 -7.84
N TYR A 112 -3.01 -2.31 -8.67
CA TYR A 112 -3.39 -2.07 -10.07
C TYR A 112 -4.80 -1.47 -10.26
N HIS A 113 -5.26 -0.61 -9.34
CA HIS A 113 -6.53 0.13 -9.46
C HIS A 113 -6.34 1.66 -9.64
N PRO A 114 -5.54 2.15 -10.61
CA PRO A 114 -5.48 3.59 -10.88
C PRO A 114 -6.82 4.06 -11.49
N SER A 115 -7.31 5.20 -11.02
CA SER A 115 -8.55 5.81 -11.52
C SER A 115 -8.53 7.31 -11.30
N GLY A 116 -9.29 8.06 -12.11
CA GLY A 116 -9.54 9.49 -11.87
C GLY A 116 -8.52 10.45 -12.50
N THR A 117 -7.69 10.00 -13.45
CA THR A 117 -6.78 10.88 -14.22
C THR A 117 -7.53 11.82 -15.17
N CYS A 118 -8.70 11.39 -15.66
CA CYS A 118 -9.67 12.23 -16.37
C CYS A 118 -10.99 12.17 -15.58
N LYS A 119 -11.17 13.09 -14.64
CA LYS A 119 -12.34 13.11 -13.76
C LYS A 119 -13.60 13.47 -14.56
N MET A 120 -14.66 12.69 -14.38
CA MET A 120 -16.01 13.04 -14.81
C MET A 120 -16.67 13.90 -13.73
N GLY A 121 -17.27 15.04 -14.08
CA GLY A 121 -17.80 15.99 -13.10
C GLY A 121 -18.64 17.12 -13.69
N ASP A 122 -18.92 18.10 -12.85
CA ASP A 122 -19.63 19.33 -13.22
C ASP A 122 -18.73 20.23 -14.09
N GLU A 123 -19.30 20.94 -15.05
CA GLU A 123 -18.57 21.87 -15.93
C GLU A 123 -17.99 23.06 -15.15
N ASP A 124 -18.61 23.44 -14.03
CA ASP A 124 -18.14 24.53 -13.16
C ASP A 124 -17.02 24.09 -12.19
N ASP A 125 -16.70 22.79 -12.14
CA ASP A 125 -15.58 22.26 -11.35
C ASP A 125 -14.30 22.25 -12.19
N GLU A 126 -13.33 23.11 -11.85
CA GLU A 126 -12.05 23.26 -12.56
C GLU A 126 -11.22 21.97 -12.65
N THR A 127 -11.53 20.95 -11.84
CA THR A 127 -10.86 19.64 -11.88
C THR A 127 -11.53 18.62 -12.79
N THR A 128 -12.69 18.95 -13.38
CA THR A 128 -13.39 18.12 -14.36
C THR A 128 -12.62 18.08 -15.68
N VAL A 129 -12.54 16.89 -16.27
CA VAL A 129 -11.91 16.65 -17.58
C VAL A 129 -12.94 16.23 -18.62
N VAL A 130 -13.96 15.48 -18.19
CA VAL A 130 -15.05 15.03 -19.08
C VAL A 130 -16.42 15.28 -18.46
N ASP A 131 -17.41 15.52 -19.32
CA ASP A 131 -18.81 15.65 -18.92
C ASP A 131 -19.45 14.27 -18.57
N PRO A 132 -20.70 14.22 -18.07
CA PRO A 132 -21.40 12.96 -17.82
C PRO A 132 -21.64 12.06 -19.05
N GLU A 133 -21.44 12.57 -20.26
CA GLU A 133 -21.46 11.82 -21.53
C GLU A 133 -20.06 11.41 -22.01
N LEU A 134 -19.02 11.66 -21.20
CA LEU A 134 -17.60 11.35 -21.44
C LEU A 134 -16.92 12.20 -22.52
N LYS A 135 -17.48 13.38 -22.85
CA LYS A 135 -16.87 14.32 -23.80
C LYS A 135 -15.91 15.27 -23.12
#